data_AF-X4ZK07-F1
#
_entry.id   AF-X4ZK07-F1
#
_cell.length_a   1.000
_cell.length_b   1.000
_cell.length_c   1.000
_cell.angle_alpha   90.00
_cell.angle_beta   90.00
_cell.angle_gamma   90.00
#
_symmetry.space_group_name_H-M   'P 1'
#
loop_
_entity.id
_entity.type
_entity.pdbx_description
1 polymer ?
#
loop_
_entity_poly.entity_id
_entity_poly.type
_entity_poly.pdbx_seq_one_letter_code
_entity_poly.pdbx_strand_id
1 'polypeptide(L)'
;MNGQAYAALAELERWMNGGEAAPDRLGDEMSADSQLPGPRANLELAEKFARHFAVPELAGGLWELLVEWAEISVEAAGTGNPREFLPFCAVQAMGAHYGYADAERRERIADAFKRAMNDSRWRMREAAAMGLQSVGEQDFGLLRALLEAWKRGANELEQRSFVAALAHPPLLKAKDNARYALSLAGEIMEELAARPVREPEPLRVLSKGLEYALSVFAAAEPEEGSALLERFAGMSDPRIVRIVKANLGKSRLTRKYGPQTQAILAVIDKNSKGNYDSSN
;
A
#
# COMPACT_ATOMS: atom_id res chain seq x y z
N MET A 1 -15.85 15.72 16.53
CA MET A 1 -14.52 16.05 15.99
C MET A 1 -14.65 17.38 15.28
N ASN A 2 -14.11 18.45 15.86
CA ASN A 2 -14.00 19.73 15.16
C ASN A 2 -12.95 19.52 14.06
N GLY A 3 -13.39 19.29 12.83
CA GLY A 3 -12.48 19.13 11.70
C GLY A 3 -11.69 20.41 11.51
N GLN A 4 -10.36 20.32 11.48
CA GLN A 4 -9.52 21.44 11.07
C GLN A 4 -9.98 21.87 9.67
N ALA A 5 -10.37 23.13 9.54
CA ALA A 5 -10.62 23.74 8.24
C ALA A 5 -9.26 23.99 7.59
N TYR A 6 -9.03 23.42 6.41
CA TYR A 6 -7.80 23.59 5.66
C TYR A 6 -8.03 24.67 4.60
N ALA A 7 -7.17 25.70 4.58
CA ALA A 7 -7.22 26.75 3.57
C ALA A 7 -7.12 26.16 2.15
N ALA A 8 -6.24 25.17 1.99
CA ALA A 8 -6.04 24.44 0.74
C ALA A 8 -7.33 23.83 0.19
N LEU A 9 -8.18 23.23 1.04
CA LEU A 9 -9.44 22.64 0.58
C LEU A 9 -10.44 23.72 0.16
N ALA A 10 -10.47 24.86 0.84
CA ALA A 10 -11.30 25.99 0.44
C ALA A 10 -10.83 26.64 -0.88
N GLU A 11 -9.51 26.67 -1.14
CA GLU A 11 -8.96 27.10 -2.44
C GLU A 11 -9.33 26.09 -3.55
N LEU A 12 -9.18 24.79 -3.30
CA LEU A 12 -9.60 23.74 -4.24
C LEU A 12 -11.10 23.83 -4.55
N GLU A 13 -11.95 23.94 -3.52
CA GLU A 13 -13.40 24.08 -3.69
C GLU A 13 -13.77 25.33 -4.49
N ARG A 14 -13.09 26.46 -4.27
CA ARG A 14 -13.33 27.68 -5.07
C ARG A 14 -13.02 27.44 -6.55
N TRP A 15 -11.88 26.82 -6.86
CA TRP A 15 -11.53 26.47 -8.24
C TRP A 15 -12.56 25.51 -8.86
N MET A 16 -12.93 24.44 -8.15
CA MET A 16 -13.96 23.49 -8.61
C MET A 16 -15.31 24.15 -8.93
N ASN A 17 -15.65 25.24 -8.21
CA ASN A 17 -16.89 25.99 -8.39
C ASN A 17 -16.76 27.14 -9.41
N GLY A 18 -15.76 27.10 -10.30
CA GLY A 18 -15.57 28.07 -11.38
C GLY A 18 -14.82 29.35 -10.97
N GLY A 19 -14.21 29.36 -9.78
CA GLY A 19 -13.27 30.41 -9.37
C GLY A 19 -11.97 30.37 -10.17
N GLU A 20 -11.20 31.45 -10.08
CA GLU A 20 -9.88 31.54 -10.71
C GLU A 20 -8.94 30.45 -10.19
N ALA A 21 -8.28 29.73 -11.11
CA ALA A 21 -7.33 28.70 -10.76
C ALA A 21 -6.09 29.32 -10.07
N ALA A 22 -5.73 28.80 -8.90
CA ALA A 22 -4.56 29.25 -8.13
C ALA A 22 -3.67 28.06 -7.72
N PRO A 23 -3.08 27.31 -8.68
CA PRO A 23 -2.35 26.07 -8.41
C PRO A 23 -1.14 26.28 -7.48
N ASP A 24 -0.41 27.40 -7.63
CA ASP A 24 0.74 27.72 -6.78
C ASP A 24 0.32 27.94 -5.32
N ARG A 25 -0.74 28.74 -5.10
CA ARG A 25 -1.26 29.01 -3.76
C ARG A 25 -1.77 27.73 -3.10
N LEU A 26 -2.51 26.92 -3.85
CA LEU A 26 -2.99 25.62 -3.38
C LEU A 26 -1.81 24.72 -2.98
N GLY A 27 -0.74 24.68 -3.78
CA GLY A 27 0.47 23.91 -3.48
C GLY A 27 1.20 24.42 -2.22
N ASP A 28 1.30 25.73 -2.04
CA ASP A 28 1.92 26.33 -0.86
C ASP A 28 1.11 26.02 0.42
N GLU A 29 -0.22 26.13 0.36
CA GLU A 29 -1.10 25.81 1.49
C GLU A 29 -1.07 24.31 1.84
N MET A 30 -1.12 23.44 0.84
CA MET A 30 -0.96 21.98 1.05
C MET A 30 0.38 21.65 1.70
N SER A 31 1.46 22.29 1.25
CA SER A 31 2.80 22.08 1.80
C SER A 31 2.90 22.59 3.25
N ALA A 32 2.32 23.76 3.54
CA ALA A 32 2.31 24.34 4.89
C ALA A 32 1.60 23.45 5.92
N ASP A 33 0.49 22.82 5.53
CA ASP A 33 -0.29 21.91 6.40
C ASP A 33 0.16 20.44 6.33
N SER A 34 1.28 20.14 5.66
CA SER A 34 1.77 18.78 5.41
C SER A 34 2.22 18.01 6.66
N GLN A 35 2.51 18.72 7.76
CA GLN A 35 3.19 18.21 8.98
C GLN A 35 4.64 17.74 8.76
N LEU A 36 5.24 18.01 7.59
CA LEU A 36 6.64 17.69 7.31
C LEU A 36 7.59 18.82 7.77
N PRO A 37 8.82 18.51 8.23
CA PRO A 37 9.54 17.21 8.23
C PRO A 37 9.16 16.24 9.36
N GLY A 38 8.01 16.40 10.01
CA GLY A 38 7.54 15.50 11.06
C GLY A 38 7.44 14.02 10.64
N PRO A 39 7.34 13.10 11.61
CA PRO A 39 7.39 11.65 11.37
C PRO A 39 6.20 11.13 10.55
N ARG A 40 5.11 11.89 10.46
CA ARG A 40 3.89 11.55 9.72
C ARG A 40 3.48 12.74 8.87
N ALA A 41 3.08 12.46 7.63
CA ALA A 41 2.39 13.45 6.81
C ALA A 41 0.95 13.62 7.31
N ASN A 42 0.31 14.73 6.96
CA ASN A 42 -1.08 14.99 7.27
C ASN A 42 -2.02 14.10 6.43
N LEU A 43 -2.26 12.88 6.89
CA LEU A 43 -3.10 11.90 6.17
C LEU A 43 -4.56 12.34 6.08
N GLU A 44 -5.08 13.09 7.06
CA GLU A 44 -6.44 13.61 7.03
C GLU A 44 -6.62 14.62 5.88
N LEU A 45 -5.68 15.54 5.71
CA LEU A 45 -5.68 16.48 4.58
C LEU A 45 -5.52 15.75 3.25
N ALA A 46 -4.59 14.80 3.14
CA ALA A 46 -4.38 14.04 1.91
C ALA A 46 -5.62 13.25 1.49
N GLU A 47 -6.29 12.59 2.45
CA GLU A 47 -7.54 11.86 2.20
C GLU A 47 -8.67 12.80 1.77
N LYS A 48 -8.86 13.92 2.48
CA LYS A 48 -9.88 14.92 2.13
C LYS A 48 -9.63 15.48 0.73
N PHE A 49 -8.39 15.85 0.41
CA PHE A 49 -7.99 16.31 -0.91
C PHE A 49 -8.31 15.26 -1.99
N ALA A 50 -7.90 14.00 -1.80
CA ALA A 50 -8.13 12.94 -2.76
C ALA A 50 -9.63 12.70 -3.05
N ARG A 51 -10.51 12.84 -2.05
CA ARG A 51 -11.97 12.68 -2.23
C ARG A 51 -12.57 13.70 -3.20
N HIS A 52 -12.00 14.90 -3.36
CA HIS A 52 -12.50 15.87 -4.36
C HIS A 52 -12.31 15.38 -5.80
N PHE A 53 -11.43 14.41 -6.03
CA PHE A 53 -11.15 13.83 -7.35
C PHE A 53 -11.94 12.55 -7.63
N ALA A 54 -12.69 12.05 -6.64
CA ALA A 54 -13.57 10.88 -6.77
C ALA A 54 -14.87 11.21 -7.51
N VAL A 55 -14.76 11.83 -8.69
CA VAL A 55 -15.86 12.33 -9.49
C VAL A 55 -15.72 11.92 -10.97
N PRO A 56 -16.84 11.75 -11.71
CA PRO A 56 -16.84 11.46 -13.15
C PRO A 56 -16.14 12.52 -14.01
N GLU A 57 -16.34 13.80 -13.67
CA GLU A 57 -15.85 14.93 -14.43
C GLU A 57 -15.03 15.85 -13.51
N LEU A 58 -13.80 16.15 -13.92
CA LEU A 58 -12.92 17.09 -13.23
C LEU A 58 -13.12 18.49 -13.79
N ALA A 59 -13.11 19.50 -12.92
CA ALA A 59 -13.02 20.89 -13.35
C ALA A 59 -11.72 21.12 -14.13
N GLY A 60 -11.74 22.08 -15.07
CA GLY A 60 -10.60 22.36 -15.96
C GLY A 60 -9.32 22.67 -15.19
N GLY A 61 -8.21 22.06 -15.63
CA GLY A 61 -6.88 22.24 -15.04
C GLY A 61 -6.58 21.35 -13.82
N LEU A 62 -7.57 20.68 -13.23
CA LEU A 62 -7.35 19.80 -12.07
C LEU A 62 -6.61 18.52 -12.44
N TRP A 63 -6.84 17.99 -13.64
CA TRP A 63 -6.08 16.84 -14.13
C TRP A 63 -4.60 17.22 -14.36
N GLU A 64 -4.37 18.37 -14.98
CA GLU A 64 -3.04 18.92 -15.24
C GLU A 64 -2.29 19.18 -13.92
N LEU A 65 -2.97 19.70 -12.90
CA LEU A 65 -2.43 19.87 -11.55
C LEU A 65 -1.93 18.53 -10.98
N LEU A 66 -2.73 17.47 -11.07
CA LEU A 66 -2.32 16.15 -10.57
C LEU A 66 -1.10 15.62 -11.31
N VAL A 67 -1.08 15.76 -12.64
CA VAL A 67 0.05 15.33 -13.47
C VAL A 67 1.32 16.08 -13.07
N GLU A 68 1.26 17.41 -12.97
CA GLU A 68 2.39 18.25 -12.59
C GLU A 68 2.91 17.90 -11.19
N TRP A 69 2.01 17.77 -10.21
CA TRP A 69 2.41 17.43 -8.86
C TRP A 69 3.00 16.03 -8.75
N ALA A 70 2.45 15.04 -9.46
CA ALA A 70 2.98 13.68 -9.47
C ALA A 70 4.38 13.58 -10.10
N GLU A 71 4.79 14.57 -10.89
CA GLU A 71 6.12 14.65 -11.51
C GLU A 71 7.18 15.33 -10.64
N ILE A 72 6.81 15.85 -9.46
CA ILE A 72 7.78 16.45 -8.53
C ILE A 72 8.82 15.41 -8.08
N SER A 73 10.04 15.60 -8.58
CA SER A 73 11.15 14.67 -8.37
C SER A 73 11.72 14.70 -6.96
N VAL A 74 12.57 13.73 -6.63
CA VAL A 74 13.27 13.65 -5.34
C VAL A 74 14.24 14.81 -5.17
N GLU A 75 14.85 15.29 -6.26
CA GLU A 75 15.76 16.43 -6.28
C GLU A 75 15.02 17.74 -5.98
N ALA A 76 13.81 17.89 -6.51
CA ALA A 76 12.96 19.06 -6.25
C ALA A 76 12.35 19.03 -4.83
N ALA A 77 11.94 17.85 -4.35
CA ALA A 77 11.37 17.68 -3.02
C ALA A 77 11.77 16.33 -2.41
N GLY A 78 12.92 16.31 -1.73
CA GLY A 78 13.46 15.14 -1.05
C GLY A 78 12.67 14.72 0.20
N THR A 79 13.08 13.61 0.82
CA THR A 79 12.40 13.05 2.01
C THR A 79 12.33 14.10 3.14
N GLY A 80 11.12 14.39 3.62
CA GLY A 80 10.89 15.34 4.70
C GLY A 80 10.76 16.80 4.25
N ASN A 81 10.98 17.12 2.98
CA ASN A 81 10.62 18.43 2.44
C ASN A 81 9.08 18.57 2.44
N PRO A 82 8.49 19.67 2.95
CA PRO A 82 7.04 19.89 2.89
C PRO A 82 6.42 19.74 1.49
N ARG A 83 7.15 20.09 0.43
CA ARG A 83 6.71 19.91 -0.96
C ARG A 83 6.63 18.45 -1.40
N GLU A 84 7.22 17.49 -0.66
CA GLU A 84 7.02 16.04 -0.86
C GLU A 84 5.54 15.66 -0.70
N PHE A 85 4.77 16.48 0.04
CA PHE A 85 3.35 16.24 0.25
C PHE A 85 2.50 16.41 -1.02
N LEU A 86 2.95 17.20 -1.99
CA LEU A 86 2.25 17.43 -3.25
C LEU A 86 2.19 16.16 -4.13
N PRO A 87 3.31 15.51 -4.51
CA PRO A 87 3.25 14.24 -5.24
C PRO A 87 2.54 13.15 -4.42
N PHE A 88 2.70 13.16 -3.09
CA PHE A 88 2.01 12.23 -2.18
C PHE A 88 0.48 12.34 -2.28
N CYS A 89 -0.06 13.58 -2.31
CA CYS A 89 -1.49 13.83 -2.47
C CYS A 89 -1.96 13.56 -3.90
N ALA A 90 -1.16 13.92 -4.90
CA ALA A 90 -1.52 13.74 -6.30
C ALA A 90 -1.72 12.27 -6.67
N VAL A 91 -0.81 11.38 -6.24
CA VAL A 91 -0.92 9.92 -6.49
C VAL A 91 -2.17 9.32 -5.83
N GLN A 92 -2.54 9.79 -4.64
CA GLN A 92 -3.77 9.34 -3.96
C GLN A 92 -5.03 9.84 -4.67
N ALA A 93 -5.06 11.11 -5.07
CA ALA A 93 -6.15 11.70 -5.84
C ALA A 93 -6.33 11.02 -7.21
N MET A 94 -5.23 10.68 -7.89
CA MET A 94 -5.25 9.85 -9.10
C MET A 94 -5.92 8.49 -8.85
N GLY A 95 -5.60 7.83 -7.74
CA GLY A 95 -6.28 6.58 -7.35
C GLY A 95 -7.77 6.75 -7.09
N ALA A 96 -8.17 7.84 -6.45
CA ALA A 96 -9.58 8.16 -6.24
C ALA A 96 -10.34 8.46 -7.55
N HIS A 97 -9.66 8.99 -8.56
CA HIS A 97 -10.24 9.27 -9.88
C HIS A 97 -10.22 8.05 -10.84
N TYR A 98 -9.42 7.01 -10.56
CA TYR A 98 -9.11 5.94 -11.51
C TYR A 98 -10.34 5.25 -12.14
N GLY A 99 -11.36 4.91 -11.33
CA GLY A 99 -12.55 4.24 -11.86
C GLY A 99 -13.42 5.13 -12.74
N TYR A 100 -13.31 6.45 -12.60
CA TYR A 100 -13.99 7.44 -13.43
C TYR A 100 -13.23 7.80 -14.71
N ALA A 101 -11.90 7.64 -14.69
CA ALA A 101 -11.01 7.99 -15.78
C ALA A 101 -11.27 7.17 -17.06
N ASP A 102 -11.05 7.80 -18.22
CA ASP A 102 -10.96 7.13 -19.51
C ASP A 102 -9.68 6.27 -19.63
N ALA A 103 -9.53 5.56 -20.76
CA ALA A 103 -8.40 4.66 -20.97
C ALA A 103 -7.04 5.38 -20.94
N GLU A 104 -6.92 6.57 -21.54
CA GLU A 104 -5.66 7.33 -21.58
C GLU A 104 -5.26 7.79 -20.17
N ARG A 105 -6.20 8.35 -19.41
CA ARG A 105 -5.94 8.76 -18.03
C ARG A 105 -5.62 7.57 -17.13
N ARG A 106 -6.30 6.43 -17.30
CA ARG A 106 -5.97 5.20 -16.54
C ARG A 106 -4.55 4.72 -16.80
N GLU A 107 -4.06 4.82 -18.03
CA GLU A 107 -2.66 4.50 -18.36
C GLU A 107 -1.69 5.44 -17.65
N ARG A 108 -1.94 6.75 -17.68
CA ARG A 108 -1.11 7.73 -16.96
C ARG A 108 -1.12 7.53 -15.44
N ILE A 109 -2.27 7.16 -14.86
CA ILE A 109 -2.37 6.84 -13.43
C ILE A 109 -1.60 5.56 -13.11
N ALA A 110 -1.71 4.54 -13.95
CA ALA A 110 -0.94 3.30 -13.83
C ALA A 110 0.58 3.57 -13.83
N ASP A 111 1.05 4.44 -14.72
CA ASP A 111 2.46 4.87 -14.76
C ASP A 111 2.88 5.67 -13.53
N ALA A 112 2.00 6.56 -13.03
CA ALA A 112 2.24 7.28 -11.79
C ALA A 112 2.36 6.33 -10.59
N PHE A 113 1.51 5.31 -10.50
CA PHE A 113 1.64 4.26 -9.49
C PHE A 113 2.96 3.49 -9.61
N LYS A 114 3.34 3.07 -10.82
CA LYS A 114 4.62 2.37 -11.06
C LYS A 114 5.82 3.21 -10.62
N ARG A 115 5.84 4.51 -10.94
CA ARG A 115 6.88 5.42 -10.46
C ARG A 115 6.86 5.56 -8.93
N ALA A 116 5.69 5.78 -8.33
CA ALA A 116 5.56 5.97 -6.89
C ALA A 116 5.93 4.72 -6.07
N MET A 117 5.59 3.51 -6.55
CA MET A 117 6.01 2.24 -5.92
C MET A 117 7.54 2.10 -5.89
N ASN A 118 8.23 2.62 -6.91
CA ASN A 118 9.68 2.53 -7.08
C ASN A 118 10.45 3.79 -6.62
N ASP A 119 9.74 4.76 -6.03
CA ASP A 119 10.36 6.01 -5.58
C ASP A 119 11.27 5.76 -4.36
N SER A 120 12.39 6.47 -4.28
CA SER A 120 13.34 6.36 -3.16
C SER A 120 12.74 6.90 -1.85
N ARG A 121 11.82 7.87 -1.95
CA ARG A 121 11.04 8.41 -0.84
C ARG A 121 10.02 7.40 -0.36
N TRP A 122 10.15 6.96 0.89
CA TRP A 122 9.26 5.93 1.44
C TRP A 122 7.78 6.37 1.49
N ARG A 123 7.49 7.68 1.64
CA ARG A 123 6.12 8.21 1.62
C ARG A 123 5.45 8.02 0.26
N MET A 124 6.19 8.15 -0.84
CA MET A 124 5.66 7.91 -2.17
C MET A 124 5.29 6.44 -2.37
N ARG A 125 6.03 5.51 -1.77
CA ARG A 125 5.66 4.09 -1.74
C ARG A 125 4.38 3.83 -0.93
N GLU A 126 4.13 4.62 0.13
CA GLU A 126 2.83 4.59 0.81
C GLU A 126 1.73 5.21 -0.05
N ALA A 127 1.99 6.34 -0.75
CA ALA A 127 1.02 6.99 -1.63
C ALA A 127 0.53 6.02 -2.72
N ALA A 128 1.42 5.23 -3.31
CA ALA A 128 1.04 4.21 -4.28
C ALA A 128 0.10 3.16 -3.67
N ALA A 129 0.43 2.64 -2.48
CA ALA A 129 -0.42 1.67 -1.79
C ALA A 129 -1.80 2.27 -1.44
N MET A 130 -1.84 3.51 -0.95
CA MET A 130 -3.08 4.23 -0.61
C MET A 130 -3.91 4.57 -1.86
N GLY A 131 -3.28 4.95 -2.96
CA GLY A 131 -3.96 5.14 -4.24
C GLY A 131 -4.60 3.84 -4.75
N LEU A 132 -3.88 2.72 -4.69
CA LEU A 132 -4.42 1.39 -5.03
C LEU A 132 -5.55 0.95 -4.08
N GLN A 133 -5.49 1.34 -2.80
CA GLN A 133 -6.60 1.14 -1.86
C GLN A 133 -7.86 1.89 -2.32
N SER A 134 -7.73 3.15 -2.73
CA SER A 134 -8.84 3.94 -3.28
C SER A 134 -9.44 3.28 -4.53
N VAL A 135 -8.59 2.76 -5.44
CA VAL A 135 -9.08 2.00 -6.60
C VAL A 135 -9.90 0.79 -6.16
N GLY A 136 -9.39 0.01 -5.20
CA GLY A 136 -10.07 -1.19 -4.71
C GLY A 136 -11.36 -0.90 -3.93
N GLU A 137 -11.42 0.21 -3.21
CA GLU A 137 -12.64 0.63 -2.49
C GLU A 137 -13.74 1.04 -3.46
N GLN A 138 -13.38 1.67 -4.58
CA GLN A 138 -14.31 1.99 -5.66
C GLN A 138 -14.76 0.73 -6.40
N ASP A 139 -13.79 -0.07 -6.86
CA ASP A 139 -14.04 -1.32 -7.58
C ASP A 139 -12.85 -2.27 -7.43
N PHE A 140 -13.02 -3.33 -6.65
CA PHE A 140 -11.98 -4.34 -6.45
C PHE A 140 -11.60 -5.07 -7.75
N GLY A 141 -12.50 -5.18 -8.72
CA GLY A 141 -12.22 -5.73 -10.05
C GLY A 141 -11.19 -4.90 -10.81
N LEU A 142 -11.26 -3.57 -10.71
CA LEU A 142 -10.25 -2.68 -11.29
C LEU A 142 -8.89 -2.84 -10.62
N LEU A 143 -8.86 -2.88 -9.28
CA LEU A 143 -7.62 -3.14 -8.54
C LEU A 143 -7.02 -4.49 -8.93
N ARG A 144 -7.84 -5.55 -8.97
CA ARG A 144 -7.40 -6.88 -9.38
C ARG A 144 -6.83 -6.88 -10.80
N ALA A 145 -7.47 -6.19 -11.74
CA ALA A 145 -6.96 -6.09 -13.12
C ALA A 145 -5.57 -5.45 -13.18
N LEU A 146 -5.34 -4.35 -12.44
CA LEU A 146 -4.03 -3.71 -12.32
C LEU A 146 -2.98 -4.67 -11.76
N LEU A 147 -3.29 -5.33 -10.64
CA LEU A 147 -2.36 -6.24 -9.97
C LEU A 147 -2.03 -7.46 -10.84
N GLU A 148 -3.01 -8.05 -11.53
CA GLU A 148 -2.78 -9.17 -12.45
C GLU A 148 -1.93 -8.78 -13.66
N ALA A 149 -2.11 -7.56 -14.18
CA ALA A 149 -1.29 -7.05 -15.28
C ALA A 149 0.18 -6.85 -14.85
N TRP A 150 0.42 -6.51 -13.59
CA TRP A 150 1.76 -6.17 -13.11
C TRP A 150 2.49 -7.29 -12.38
N LYS A 151 1.78 -8.25 -11.77
CA LYS A 151 2.41 -9.25 -10.89
C LYS A 151 3.51 -10.04 -11.60
N ARG A 152 3.33 -10.31 -12.90
CA ARG A 152 4.36 -10.93 -13.72
C ARG A 152 5.51 -9.95 -13.96
N GLY A 153 6.66 -10.22 -13.35
CA GLY A 153 7.86 -9.39 -13.48
C GLY A 153 7.91 -8.22 -12.49
N ALA A 154 7.00 -8.18 -11.52
CA ALA A 154 7.05 -7.20 -10.44
C ALA A 154 8.34 -7.35 -9.62
N ASN A 155 8.95 -6.22 -9.29
CA ASN A 155 10.07 -6.19 -8.34
C ASN A 155 9.57 -6.16 -6.89
N GLU A 156 10.49 -6.22 -5.93
CA GLU A 156 10.17 -6.30 -4.51
C GLU A 156 9.41 -5.07 -3.97
N LEU A 157 9.69 -3.87 -4.48
CA LEU A 157 9.01 -2.64 -4.04
C LEU A 157 7.56 -2.60 -4.55
N GLU A 158 7.34 -3.08 -5.77
CA GLU A 158 6.01 -3.24 -6.35
C GLU A 158 5.21 -4.31 -5.61
N GLN A 159 5.80 -5.50 -5.39
CA GLN A 159 5.20 -6.56 -4.59
C GLN A 159 4.84 -6.08 -3.18
N ARG A 160 5.72 -5.28 -2.55
CA ARG A 160 5.44 -4.65 -1.25
C ARG A 160 4.20 -3.76 -1.33
N SER A 161 4.08 -2.99 -2.39
CA SER A 161 2.96 -2.08 -2.58
C SER A 161 1.66 -2.84 -2.82
N PHE A 162 1.69 -3.96 -3.54
CA PHE A 162 0.52 -4.83 -3.73
C PHE A 162 0.01 -5.38 -2.40
N VAL A 163 0.89 -5.96 -1.59
CA VAL A 163 0.49 -6.51 -0.28
C VAL A 163 0.04 -5.42 0.69
N ALA A 164 0.66 -4.23 0.66
CA ALA A 164 0.24 -3.10 1.47
C ALA A 164 -1.14 -2.55 1.04
N ALA A 165 -1.40 -2.47 -0.27
CA ALA A 165 -2.68 -2.05 -0.80
C ALA A 165 -3.80 -3.02 -0.41
N LEU A 166 -3.57 -4.33 -0.57
CA LEU A 166 -4.54 -5.36 -0.22
C LEU A 166 -4.76 -5.47 1.29
N ALA A 167 -3.77 -5.13 2.12
CA ALA A 167 -3.86 -5.16 3.59
C ALA A 167 -4.73 -4.03 4.18
N HIS A 168 -5.77 -3.65 3.44
CA HIS A 168 -6.72 -2.62 3.75
C HIS A 168 -8.07 -3.24 4.17
N PRO A 169 -8.47 -3.16 5.44
CA PRO A 169 -9.64 -3.87 5.96
C PRO A 169 -10.96 -3.69 5.18
N PRO A 170 -11.29 -2.49 4.63
CA PRO A 170 -12.46 -2.31 3.79
C PRO A 170 -12.54 -3.26 2.60
N LEU A 171 -11.40 -3.57 1.95
CA LEU A 171 -11.35 -4.48 0.79
C LEU A 171 -11.63 -5.93 1.18
N LEU A 172 -11.25 -6.30 2.41
CA LEU A 172 -11.25 -7.68 2.91
C LEU A 172 -12.59 -8.09 3.56
N LYS A 173 -13.61 -7.22 3.51
CA LYS A 173 -14.97 -7.56 3.95
C LYS A 173 -15.61 -8.64 3.07
N ALA A 174 -15.26 -8.67 1.79
CA ALA A 174 -15.69 -9.71 0.88
C ALA A 174 -14.69 -10.87 0.92
N LYS A 175 -15.19 -12.09 1.18
CA LYS A 175 -14.39 -13.31 1.29
C LYS A 175 -13.48 -13.51 0.08
N ASP A 176 -14.01 -13.37 -1.12
CA ASP A 176 -13.23 -13.60 -2.35
C ASP A 176 -12.07 -12.60 -2.53
N ASN A 177 -12.19 -11.38 -2.02
CA ASN A 177 -11.10 -10.40 -2.03
C ASN A 177 -9.97 -10.80 -1.07
N ALA A 178 -10.32 -11.30 0.11
CA ALA A 178 -9.35 -11.79 1.07
C ALA A 178 -8.65 -13.07 0.58
N ARG A 179 -9.38 -13.96 -0.10
CA ARG A 179 -8.80 -15.13 -0.79
C ARG A 179 -7.82 -14.73 -1.89
N TYR A 180 -8.20 -13.74 -2.70
CA TYR A 180 -7.30 -13.18 -3.71
C TYR A 180 -6.02 -12.64 -3.06
N ALA A 181 -6.14 -11.88 -1.97
CA ALA A 181 -5.00 -11.34 -1.26
C ALA A 181 -4.09 -12.43 -0.66
N LEU A 182 -4.68 -13.50 -0.09
CA LEU A 182 -3.94 -14.67 0.38
C LEU A 182 -3.20 -15.38 -0.76
N SER A 183 -3.85 -15.57 -1.91
CA SER A 183 -3.23 -16.20 -3.09
C SER A 183 -2.02 -15.40 -3.58
N LEU A 184 -2.21 -14.09 -3.81
CA LEU A 184 -1.12 -13.24 -4.29
C LEU A 184 0.04 -13.16 -3.28
N ALA A 185 -0.26 -13.06 -1.98
CA ALA A 185 0.77 -13.07 -0.96
C ALA A 185 1.50 -14.43 -0.86
N GLY A 186 0.79 -15.54 -1.13
CA GLY A 186 1.36 -16.88 -1.23
C GLY A 186 2.35 -16.99 -2.39
N GLU A 187 1.97 -16.51 -3.58
CA GLU A 187 2.85 -16.45 -4.77
C GLU A 187 4.14 -15.66 -4.44
N ILE A 188 4.00 -14.48 -3.84
CA ILE A 188 5.15 -13.63 -3.45
C ILE A 188 6.05 -14.31 -2.41
N MET A 189 5.46 -15.01 -1.42
CA MET A 189 6.22 -15.75 -0.40
C MET A 189 6.98 -16.94 -1.00
N GLU A 190 6.41 -17.64 -1.99
CA GLU A 190 7.08 -18.72 -2.74
C GLU A 190 8.26 -18.18 -3.55
N GLU A 191 8.07 -17.07 -4.26
CA GLU A 191 9.14 -16.38 -4.99
C GLU A 191 10.26 -15.92 -4.05
N LEU A 192 9.90 -15.37 -2.88
CA LEU A 192 10.87 -14.93 -1.87
C LEU A 192 11.72 -16.09 -1.36
N ALA A 193 11.09 -17.25 -1.10
CA ALA A 193 11.78 -18.44 -0.63
C ALA A 193 12.72 -19.05 -1.68
N ALA A 194 12.41 -18.89 -2.97
CA ALA A 194 13.25 -19.37 -4.07
C ALA A 194 14.48 -18.48 -4.32
N ARG A 195 14.51 -17.24 -3.79
CA ARG A 195 15.63 -16.31 -3.97
C ARG A 195 16.78 -16.62 -3.00
N PRO A 196 18.04 -16.33 -3.38
CA PRO A 196 19.18 -16.43 -2.46
C PRO A 196 18.97 -15.61 -1.18
N VAL A 197 19.62 -16.00 -0.08
CA VAL A 197 19.46 -15.43 1.29
C VAL A 197 19.91 -13.96 1.41
N ARG A 198 20.46 -13.35 0.35
CA ARG A 198 20.86 -11.94 0.37
C ARG A 198 19.63 -11.04 0.47
N GLU A 199 19.64 -10.12 1.43
CA GLU A 199 18.55 -9.15 1.65
C GLU A 199 18.99 -7.72 1.28
N PRO A 200 19.01 -7.36 -0.03
CA PRO A 200 19.14 -5.96 -0.41
C PRO A 200 17.93 -5.16 0.15
N GLU A 201 18.06 -3.83 0.18
CA GLU A 201 17.03 -2.95 0.76
C GLU A 201 15.60 -3.23 0.24
N PRO A 202 15.36 -3.43 -1.07
CA PRO A 202 14.04 -3.72 -1.59
C PRO A 202 13.41 -4.99 -1.01
N LEU A 203 14.23 -6.04 -0.83
CA LEU A 203 13.78 -7.30 -0.24
C LEU A 203 13.42 -7.11 1.24
N ARG A 204 14.17 -6.30 1.98
CA ARG A 204 13.83 -5.96 3.37
C ARG A 204 12.52 -5.19 3.48
N VAL A 205 12.27 -4.27 2.54
CA VAL A 205 11.03 -3.51 2.46
C VAL A 205 9.84 -4.44 2.20
N LEU A 206 9.98 -5.39 1.27
CA LEU A 206 8.99 -6.42 1.01
C LEU A 206 8.73 -7.30 2.24
N SER A 207 9.79 -7.85 2.85
CA SER A 207 9.66 -8.69 4.04
C SER A 207 8.92 -7.99 5.17
N LYS A 208 9.21 -6.71 5.44
CA LYS A 208 8.48 -5.92 6.43
C LYS A 208 6.99 -5.74 6.10
N GLY A 209 6.67 -5.56 4.81
CA GLY A 209 5.27 -5.53 4.35
C GLY A 209 4.57 -6.85 4.66
N LEU A 210 5.21 -7.98 4.33
CA LEU A 210 4.68 -9.32 4.58
C LEU A 210 4.57 -9.65 6.08
N GLU A 211 5.50 -9.19 6.92
CA GLU A 211 5.48 -9.33 8.40
C GLU A 211 4.25 -8.70 9.09
N TYR A 212 3.48 -7.88 8.35
CA TYR A 212 2.23 -7.30 8.81
C TYR A 212 1.02 -7.79 8.00
N ALA A 213 1.12 -7.82 6.67
CA ALA A 213 -0.01 -8.03 5.77
C ALA A 213 -0.70 -9.40 5.94
N LEU A 214 0.07 -10.48 6.11
CA LEU A 214 -0.50 -11.83 6.19
C LEU A 214 -1.46 -11.98 7.37
N SER A 215 -1.18 -11.33 8.50
CA SER A 215 -2.07 -11.33 9.66
C SER A 215 -3.40 -10.61 9.38
N VAL A 216 -3.40 -9.61 8.50
CA VAL A 216 -4.61 -8.90 8.08
C VAL A 216 -5.47 -9.81 7.22
N PHE A 217 -4.86 -10.48 6.24
CA PHE A 217 -5.54 -11.43 5.36
C PHE A 217 -6.09 -12.62 6.14
N ALA A 218 -5.27 -13.24 7.00
CA ALA A 218 -5.68 -14.37 7.82
C ALA A 218 -6.74 -14.00 8.87
N ALA A 219 -6.78 -12.75 9.35
CA ALA A 219 -7.87 -12.33 10.23
C ALA A 219 -9.21 -12.21 9.48
N ALA A 220 -9.18 -11.84 8.19
CA ALA A 220 -10.34 -11.74 7.33
C ALA A 220 -10.82 -13.12 6.84
N GLU A 221 -9.90 -14.01 6.47
CA GLU A 221 -10.19 -15.40 6.06
C GLU A 221 -9.36 -16.41 6.85
N PRO A 222 -9.83 -16.84 8.04
CA PRO A 222 -9.04 -17.59 9.00
C PRO A 222 -8.62 -18.97 8.56
N GLU A 223 -9.50 -19.72 7.90
CA GLU A 223 -9.22 -21.10 7.49
C GLU A 223 -8.07 -21.14 6.47
N GLU A 224 -8.21 -20.41 5.37
CA GLU A 224 -7.19 -20.34 4.32
C GLU A 224 -5.94 -19.58 4.78
N GLY A 225 -6.10 -18.55 5.62
CA GLY A 225 -4.99 -17.81 6.19
C GLY A 225 -4.14 -18.66 7.15
N SER A 226 -4.77 -19.47 8.00
CA SER A 226 -4.06 -20.42 8.86
C SER A 226 -3.33 -21.48 8.04
N ALA A 227 -3.99 -22.05 7.02
CA ALA A 227 -3.35 -23.02 6.12
C ALA A 227 -2.11 -22.43 5.41
N LEU A 228 -2.21 -21.18 4.94
CA LEU A 228 -1.08 -20.49 4.31
C LEU A 228 0.08 -20.27 5.29
N LEU A 229 -0.21 -19.79 6.50
CA LEU A 229 0.82 -19.57 7.53
C LEU A 229 1.47 -20.88 7.98
N GLU A 230 0.70 -21.96 8.11
CA GLU A 230 1.20 -23.29 8.46
C GLU A 230 2.13 -23.86 7.37
N ARG A 231 1.73 -23.72 6.10
CA ARG A 231 2.54 -24.13 4.96
C ARG A 231 3.94 -23.49 4.99
N PHE A 232 4.00 -22.17 5.22
CA PHE A 232 5.27 -21.44 5.26
C PHE A 232 6.04 -21.63 6.57
N ALA A 233 5.36 -21.90 7.69
CA ALA A 233 6.00 -22.32 8.94
C ALA A 233 6.80 -23.63 8.79
N GLY A 234 6.37 -24.49 7.86
CA GLY A 234 7.04 -25.74 7.51
C GLY A 234 8.38 -25.58 6.79
N MET A 235 8.72 -24.38 6.30
CA MET A 235 9.95 -24.15 5.53
C MET A 235 11.19 -23.98 6.42
N SER A 236 12.35 -24.31 5.86
CA SER A 236 13.64 -24.14 6.55
C SER A 236 14.25 -22.74 6.38
N ASP A 237 13.77 -21.92 5.44
CA ASP A 237 14.29 -20.57 5.21
C ASP A 237 14.00 -19.66 6.42
N PRO A 238 15.04 -19.17 7.14
CA PRO A 238 14.87 -18.34 8.33
C PRO A 238 14.13 -17.02 8.06
N ARG A 239 14.18 -16.50 6.82
CA ARG A 239 13.50 -15.27 6.43
C ARG A 239 11.99 -15.49 6.36
N ILE A 240 11.58 -16.58 5.71
CA ILE A 240 10.17 -17.00 5.63
C ILE A 240 9.62 -17.28 7.02
N VAL A 241 10.36 -18.05 7.83
CA VAL A 241 9.97 -18.35 9.20
C VAL A 241 9.81 -17.07 10.04
N ARG A 242 10.70 -16.08 9.88
CA ARG A 242 10.58 -14.78 10.56
C ARG A 242 9.31 -14.04 10.17
N ILE A 243 8.98 -14.00 8.88
CA ILE A 243 7.75 -13.37 8.37
C ILE A 243 6.52 -14.04 9.00
N VAL A 244 6.47 -15.37 9.04
CA VAL A 244 5.38 -16.12 9.64
C VAL A 244 5.27 -15.82 11.14
N LYS A 245 6.38 -15.90 11.89
CA LYS A 245 6.39 -15.61 13.35
C LYS A 245 5.90 -14.19 13.65
N ALA A 246 6.32 -13.20 12.86
CA ALA A 246 5.91 -11.80 13.05
C ALA A 246 4.38 -11.63 12.93
N ASN A 247 3.75 -12.35 12.01
CA ASN A 247 2.30 -12.32 11.80
C ASN A 247 1.54 -13.07 12.89
N LEU A 248 2.02 -14.25 13.29
CA LEU A 248 1.42 -15.05 14.37
C LEU A 248 1.43 -14.29 15.70
N GLY A 249 2.37 -13.37 15.92
CA GLY A 249 2.41 -12.50 17.10
C GLY A 249 1.39 -11.35 17.11
N LYS A 250 0.65 -11.09 16.02
CA LYS A 250 -0.27 -9.92 15.95
C LYS A 250 -1.55 -10.17 16.75
N SER A 251 -1.99 -9.16 17.50
CA SER A 251 -3.16 -9.23 18.39
C SER A 251 -4.45 -9.70 17.72
N ARG A 252 -4.63 -9.38 16.43
CA ARG A 252 -5.77 -9.81 15.62
C ARG A 252 -5.85 -11.34 15.46
N LEU A 253 -4.71 -12.03 15.47
CA LEU A 253 -4.66 -13.49 15.44
C LEU A 253 -4.61 -14.07 16.85
N THR A 254 -3.72 -13.56 17.72
CA THR A 254 -3.52 -14.16 19.06
C THR A 254 -4.77 -14.09 19.95
N ARG A 255 -5.59 -13.05 19.83
CA ARG A 255 -6.80 -12.89 20.66
C ARG A 255 -7.96 -13.79 20.24
N LYS A 256 -8.13 -14.01 18.93
CA LYS A 256 -9.30 -14.72 18.38
C LYS A 256 -8.99 -16.16 17.93
N TYR A 257 -7.77 -16.42 17.50
CA TYR A 257 -7.29 -17.68 16.94
C TYR A 257 -6.05 -18.19 17.68
N GLY A 258 -5.99 -17.96 19.00
CA GLY A 258 -4.85 -18.31 19.85
C GLY A 258 -4.42 -19.77 19.75
N PRO A 259 -5.33 -20.76 19.89
CA PRO A 259 -4.99 -22.18 19.75
C PRO A 259 -4.39 -22.52 18.39
N GLN A 260 -4.96 -22.03 17.29
CA GLN A 260 -4.45 -22.23 15.94
C GLN A 260 -3.05 -21.60 15.78
N THR A 261 -2.87 -20.39 16.30
CA THR A 261 -1.59 -19.67 16.27
C THR A 261 -0.50 -20.47 16.99
N GLN A 262 -0.81 -21.02 18.17
CA GLN A 262 0.13 -21.84 18.95
C GLN A 262 0.47 -23.16 18.25
N ALA A 263 -0.51 -23.80 17.59
CA ALA A 263 -0.27 -25.01 16.81
C ALA A 263 0.75 -24.75 15.68
N ILE A 264 0.62 -23.63 14.96
CA ILE A 264 1.55 -23.26 13.89
C ILE A 264 2.95 -22.92 14.46
N LEU A 265 3.02 -22.20 15.58
CA LEU A 265 4.31 -21.92 16.24
C LEU A 265 5.04 -23.22 16.63
N ALA A 266 4.32 -24.24 17.10
CA ALA A 266 4.89 -25.53 17.45
C ALA A 266 5.48 -26.28 16.23
N VAL A 267 4.96 -26.07 15.02
CA VAL A 267 5.56 -26.61 13.77
C VAL A 267 6.96 -26.03 13.57
N ILE A 268 7.11 -24.72 13.77
CA ILE A 268 8.40 -24.03 13.60
C ILE A 268 9.44 -24.52 14.60
N ASP A 269 9.03 -24.71 15.86
CA ASP A 269 9.93 -25.17 16.91
C ASP A 269 10.38 -26.62 16.70
N LYS A 270 9.51 -27.49 16.16
CA LYS A 270 9.87 -28.86 15.77
C LYS A 270 10.89 -28.88 14.63
N ASN A 271 10.67 -28.09 13.59
CA ASN A 271 11.61 -28.00 12.46
C ASN A 271 12.98 -27.46 12.87
N SER A 272 13.01 -26.52 13.82
CA SER A 272 14.25 -25.97 14.36
C SER A 272 15.07 -27.02 15.13
N LYS A 273 14.41 -27.93 15.86
CA LYS A 273 15.06 -29.03 16.59
C LYS A 273 15.54 -30.16 15.68
N GLY A 274 14.72 -30.58 14.71
CA GLY A 274 15.07 -31.64 13.77
C GLY A 274 16.33 -31.34 12.93
N ASN A 275 16.53 -30.08 12.53
CA ASN A 275 17.73 -29.66 11.80
C ASN A 275 19.01 -29.67 12.65
N TYR A 276 18.88 -29.51 13.98
CA TYR A 276 20.02 -29.54 14.90
C TYR A 276 20.51 -30.97 15.14
N ASP A 277 19.58 -31.92 15.28
CA ASP A 277 19.89 -33.34 15.51
C ASP A 277 20.41 -34.06 14.25
N SER A 278 20.10 -33.57 13.04
CA SER A 278 20.60 -34.14 11.77
C SER A 278 21.96 -33.57 11.32
N SER A 279 22.49 -32.59 12.04
CA SER A 279 23.76 -31.89 11.71
C SER A 279 24.91 -32.22 12.68
N ASN A 280 24.67 -33.13 13.64
CA ASN A 280 25.64 -33.71 14.57
C ASN A 280 25.84 -35.20 14.28
#